data_AF-A0A620CWH7-F1
#
_entry.id   AF-A0A620CWH7-F1
#
_cell.length_a   1.000
_cell.length_b   1.000
_cell.length_c   1.000
_cell.angle_alpha   90.00
_cell.angle_beta   90.00
_cell.angle_gamma   90.00
#
_symmetry.space_group_name_H-M   'P 1'
#
loop_
_entity.id
_entity.type
_entity.pdbx_description
1 polymer ?
#
loop_
_entity_poly.entity_id
_entity_poly.type
_entity_poly.pdbx_seq_one_letter_code
_entity_poly.pdbx_strand_id
1 'polypeptide(L)'
;MDRRCDPFFLSCFLLIYRKPTLSSDRHKLPVMTTNTLKTTGAPRPIESTMLSARLGSSGDGWHQLLPAGRVRARDGRPKKPAAGWLINKAACDRIKADLAALKQPLLIDYDHHSWHAKERGFKALAAGWVKPEGIEWREGQGIFVKPEWTPQAQKHIDDREYAYLSAF
;
A
#
# COMPACT_ATOMS: atom_id res chain seq x y z
N MET A 1 1.53 -7.45 -24.12
CA MET A 1 2.31 -7.65 -22.89
C MET A 1 1.55 -8.57 -21.94
N ASP A 2 2.19 -9.56 -21.32
CA ASP A 2 1.57 -10.37 -20.26
C ASP A 2 1.34 -9.48 -19.03
N ARG A 3 0.05 -9.22 -18.73
CA ARG A 3 -0.38 -8.34 -17.63
C ARG A 3 0.05 -8.86 -16.26
N ARG A 4 0.45 -10.13 -16.14
CA ARG A 4 0.95 -10.76 -14.89
C ARG A 4 2.33 -10.27 -14.46
N CYS A 5 3.09 -9.63 -15.35
CA CYS A 5 4.41 -9.07 -15.04
C CYS A 5 4.35 -7.58 -14.67
N ASP A 6 3.18 -6.94 -14.78
CA ASP A 6 3.00 -5.53 -14.55
C ASP A 6 2.50 -5.27 -13.12
N PRO A 7 3.29 -4.62 -12.24
CA PRO A 7 2.84 -4.29 -10.88
C PRO A 7 1.70 -3.29 -10.88
N PHE A 8 1.47 -2.61 -12.01
CA PHE A 8 0.48 -1.55 -12.16
C PHE A 8 -0.79 -2.07 -12.81
N PHE A 9 -0.98 -3.38 -12.98
CA PHE A 9 -2.28 -3.91 -13.37
C PHE A 9 -3.21 -3.88 -12.15
N LEU A 10 -3.95 -2.78 -12.00
CA LEU A 10 -4.83 -2.57 -10.85
C LEU A 10 -6.10 -3.43 -10.94
N SER A 11 -6.26 -4.37 -10.02
CA SER A 11 -7.57 -4.98 -9.70
C SER A 11 -8.19 -4.40 -8.43
N CYS A 12 -7.36 -4.11 -7.41
CA CYS A 12 -7.73 -3.49 -6.13
C CYS A 12 -6.48 -3.04 -5.36
N PHE A 13 -6.67 -2.28 -4.28
CA PHE A 13 -5.69 -2.15 -3.19
C PHE A 13 -6.15 -2.97 -1.98
N LEU A 14 -5.26 -3.20 -1.02
CA LEU A 14 -5.55 -4.03 0.15
C LEU A 14 -5.39 -3.26 1.44
N LEU A 15 -6.44 -3.25 2.26
CA LEU A 15 -6.36 -2.93 3.68
C LEU A 15 -5.99 -4.21 4.42
N ILE A 16 -4.78 -4.26 4.97
CA ILE A 16 -4.19 -5.48 5.52
C ILE A 16 -4.37 -5.55 7.03
N TYR A 17 -4.87 -6.70 7.48
CA TYR A 17 -5.05 -7.02 8.88
C TYR A 17 -3.70 -7.14 9.59
N ARG A 18 -3.67 -6.64 10.83
CA ARG A 18 -2.59 -6.90 11.76
C ARG A 18 -3.13 -7.85 12.82
N LYS A 19 -2.59 -9.07 12.89
CA LYS A 19 -2.79 -9.92 14.07
C LYS A 19 -2.27 -9.14 15.28
N PRO A 20 -3.12 -8.79 16.27
CA PRO A 20 -2.62 -8.19 17.49
C PRO A 20 -1.64 -9.21 18.08
N THR A 21 -0.37 -8.83 18.15
CA THR A 21 0.56 -9.56 18.99
C THR A 21 0.02 -9.42 20.41
N LEU A 22 -0.53 -10.50 20.97
CA LEU A 22 -0.64 -10.68 22.42
C LEU A 22 0.78 -10.63 22.95
N SER A 23 1.30 -9.43 23.18
CA SER A 23 2.59 -9.20 23.82
C SER A 23 2.27 -8.64 25.19
N SER A 24 2.58 -9.43 26.21
CA SER A 24 2.36 -9.12 27.63
C SER A 24 3.22 -7.98 28.15
N ASP A 25 3.97 -7.27 27.30
CA ASP A 25 4.91 -6.24 27.72
C ASP A 25 4.79 -4.99 26.84
N ARG A 26 3.75 -4.20 27.15
CA ARG A 26 3.37 -2.97 26.43
C ARG A 26 4.39 -1.82 26.55
N HIS A 27 5.55 -2.01 27.19
CA HIS A 27 6.48 -0.92 27.55
C HIS A 27 7.83 -0.98 26.83
N LYS A 28 8.04 -1.91 25.88
CA LYS A 28 9.29 -2.03 25.12
C LYS A 28 9.08 -2.08 23.60
N LEU A 29 8.38 -1.10 23.04
CA LEU A 29 8.51 -0.83 21.61
C LEU A 29 9.46 0.35 21.43
N PRO A 30 10.57 0.21 20.69
CA PRO A 30 11.40 1.37 20.37
C PRO A 30 10.58 2.31 19.48
N VAL A 31 10.30 3.50 20.02
CA VAL A 31 9.92 4.67 19.23
C VAL A 31 11.14 4.97 18.37
N MET A 32 11.09 4.70 17.07
CA MET A 32 12.06 5.23 16.13
C MET A 32 11.78 6.72 15.99
N THR A 33 12.46 7.50 16.84
CA THR A 33 12.60 8.94 16.72
C THR A 33 13.22 9.28 15.36
N THR A 34 12.77 10.39 14.77
CA THR A 34 13.34 11.00 13.57
C THR A 34 14.86 11.11 13.67
N ASN A 35 15.58 10.30 12.89
CA ASN A 35 17.01 10.50 12.69
C ASN A 35 17.23 11.34 11.42
N THR A 36 17.45 12.63 11.64
CA THR A 36 18.43 13.40 10.87
C THR A 36 19.75 12.63 10.86
N LEU A 37 20.39 12.44 9.68
CA LEU A 37 21.85 12.51 9.50
C LEU A 37 22.30 12.18 8.06
N LYS A 38 23.02 13.16 7.50
CA LYS A 38 24.27 13.12 6.73
C LYS A 38 24.42 12.21 5.50
N THR A 39 24.74 12.91 4.40
CA THR A 39 25.42 12.48 3.18
C THR A 39 26.67 11.63 3.46
N THR A 40 26.69 10.38 3.02
CA THR A 40 27.91 9.70 2.55
C THR A 40 27.53 8.61 1.55
N GLY A 41 28.20 8.60 0.40
CA GLY A 41 27.95 7.66 -0.70
C GLY A 41 28.52 6.26 -0.40
N ALA A 42 27.62 5.27 -0.34
CA ALA A 42 27.92 3.85 -0.48
C ALA A 42 26.67 3.18 -1.08
N PRO A 43 26.81 2.09 -1.88
CA PRO A 43 25.69 1.49 -2.57
C PRO A 43 24.75 0.85 -1.54
N ARG A 44 23.52 1.37 -1.48
CA ARG A 44 22.49 0.92 -0.54
C ARG A 44 22.18 -0.57 -0.80
N PRO A 45 22.20 -1.43 0.23
CA PRO A 45 21.68 -2.78 0.10
C PRO A 45 20.20 -2.69 -0.31
N ILE A 46 19.78 -3.61 -1.19
CA ILE A 46 18.39 -3.69 -1.67
C ILE A 46 17.55 -4.20 -0.50
N GLU A 47 17.12 -3.31 0.38
CA GLU A 47 16.26 -3.66 1.49
C GLU A 47 14.92 -4.18 0.97
N SER A 48 14.48 -5.31 1.52
CA SER A 48 13.14 -5.85 1.35
C SER A 48 12.14 -4.93 2.07
N THR A 49 11.87 -3.76 1.51
CA THR A 49 10.94 -2.79 2.10
C THR A 49 9.53 -3.39 2.12
N MET A 50 8.87 -3.37 3.28
CA MET A 50 7.43 -3.64 3.32
C MET A 50 6.73 -2.63 2.40
N LEU A 51 6.12 -3.11 1.31
CA LEU A 51 5.27 -2.32 0.42
C LEU A 51 3.87 -2.15 1.01
N SER A 52 3.85 -1.90 2.31
CA SER A 52 2.64 -1.64 3.05
C SER A 52 2.90 -0.40 3.87
N ALA A 53 2.24 0.69 3.51
CA ALA A 53 2.35 1.90 4.30
C ALA A 53 1.52 1.74 5.56
N ARG A 54 2.11 2.09 6.70
CA ARG A 54 1.36 2.16 7.95
C ARG A 54 0.32 3.27 7.82
N LEU A 55 -0.92 2.95 8.11
CA LEU A 55 -1.96 3.96 8.29
C LEU A 55 -1.63 4.71 9.59
N GLY A 56 -1.04 5.89 9.43
CA GLY A 56 -0.85 6.88 10.48
C GLY A 56 -2.03 7.84 10.53
N SER A 57 -2.13 8.62 11.61
CA SER A 57 -3.00 9.78 11.68
C SER A 57 -2.45 10.88 10.78
N SER A 58 -2.59 10.70 9.46
CA SER A 58 -2.40 11.79 8.52
C SER A 58 -3.67 12.63 8.60
N GLY A 59 -3.61 13.80 9.25
CA GLY A 59 -4.79 14.67 9.44
C GLY A 59 -5.43 15.17 8.13
N ASP A 60 -4.75 14.99 6.99
CA ASP A 60 -5.21 15.36 5.66
C ASP A 60 -5.85 14.19 4.86
N GLY A 61 -5.86 12.97 5.43
CA GLY A 61 -6.40 11.75 4.82
C GLY A 61 -5.50 11.11 3.75
N TRP A 62 -4.28 11.63 3.54
CA TRP A 62 -3.34 11.04 2.59
C TRP A 62 -2.46 9.97 3.25
N HIS A 63 -2.39 8.82 2.60
CA HIS A 63 -1.55 7.71 3.01
C HIS A 63 -0.56 7.38 1.91
N GLN A 64 0.70 7.14 2.27
CA GLN A 64 1.66 6.61 1.31
C GLN A 64 1.14 5.24 0.82
N LEU A 65 1.37 4.88 -0.43
CA LEU A 65 1.05 3.55 -0.96
C LEU A 65 2.35 2.83 -1.33
N LEU A 66 3.22 3.51 -2.09
CA LEU A 66 4.51 2.98 -2.54
C LEU A 66 5.60 4.03 -2.34
N PRO A 67 6.76 3.68 -1.78
CA PRO A 67 7.89 4.59 -1.69
C PRO A 67 8.54 4.82 -3.07
N ALA A 68 9.13 6.00 -3.27
CA ALA A 68 9.92 6.29 -4.46
C ALA A 68 11.14 5.37 -4.57
N GLY A 69 11.52 5.03 -5.80
CA GLY A 69 12.69 4.18 -6.08
C GLY A 69 12.32 2.73 -6.37
N ARG A 70 13.27 1.81 -6.14
CA ARG A 70 13.07 0.40 -6.49
C ARG A 70 12.43 -0.37 -5.35
N VAL A 71 11.38 -1.12 -5.67
CA VAL A 71 10.59 -1.86 -4.69
C VAL A 71 10.37 -3.31 -5.10
N ARG A 72 10.16 -4.18 -4.10
CA ARG A 72 9.82 -5.59 -4.27
C ARG A 72 8.74 -6.01 -3.29
N ALA A 73 7.78 -6.79 -3.77
CA ALA A 73 6.80 -7.43 -2.94
C ALA A 73 7.47 -8.47 -2.02
N ARG A 74 6.85 -8.70 -0.86
CA ARG A 74 7.34 -9.64 0.16
C ARG A 74 7.40 -11.08 -0.35
N ASP A 75 6.52 -11.44 -1.27
CA ASP A 75 6.49 -12.74 -1.91
C ASP A 75 7.57 -12.94 -3.00
N GLY A 76 8.47 -11.96 -3.15
CA GLY A 76 9.61 -12.03 -4.07
C GLY A 76 9.32 -11.48 -5.47
N ARG A 77 8.12 -10.94 -5.74
CA ARG A 77 7.87 -10.23 -7.00
C ARG A 77 8.58 -8.86 -7.04
N PRO A 78 9.05 -8.41 -8.21
CA PRO A 78 9.08 -9.11 -9.49
C PRO A 78 10.28 -10.06 -9.63
N LYS A 79 10.07 -11.15 -10.38
CA LYS A 79 11.17 -11.97 -10.90
C LYS A 79 12.00 -11.20 -11.95
N LYS A 80 11.33 -10.35 -12.75
CA LYS A 80 11.96 -9.48 -13.76
C LYS A 80 11.26 -8.11 -13.79
N PRO A 81 11.98 -6.98 -13.73
CA PRO A 81 13.43 -6.89 -13.60
C PRO A 81 13.92 -7.35 -12.22
N ALA A 82 15.05 -8.03 -12.20
CA ALA A 82 15.66 -8.56 -10.98
C ALA A 82 16.21 -7.47 -10.06
N ALA A 83 15.94 -6.18 -10.29
CA ALA A 83 16.25 -5.08 -9.37
C ALA A 83 14.99 -4.58 -8.63
N GLY A 84 13.80 -5.11 -8.94
CA GLY A 84 12.53 -4.59 -8.44
C GLY A 84 11.90 -3.56 -9.39
N TRP A 85 10.61 -3.28 -9.16
CA TRP A 85 9.87 -2.30 -9.93
C TRP A 85 10.33 -0.89 -9.59
N LEU A 86 10.45 -0.02 -10.59
CA LEU A 86 10.79 1.37 -10.39
C LEU A 86 9.52 2.18 -10.15
N ILE A 87 9.42 2.78 -8.96
CA ILE A 87 8.35 3.68 -8.56
C ILE A 87 8.84 5.12 -8.73
N ASN A 88 8.26 5.81 -9.71
CA ASN A 88 8.56 7.18 -10.06
C ASN A 88 7.29 7.91 -10.52
N LYS A 89 7.41 9.19 -10.89
CA LYS A 89 6.29 9.97 -11.42
C LYS A 89 5.59 9.30 -12.62
N ALA A 90 6.35 8.75 -13.57
CA ALA A 90 5.77 8.07 -14.73
C ALA A 90 4.94 6.83 -14.35
N ALA A 91 5.38 6.06 -13.35
CA ALA A 91 4.61 4.95 -12.80
C ALA A 91 3.30 5.43 -12.14
N CYS A 92 3.36 6.53 -11.39
CA CYS A 92 2.18 7.16 -10.79
C CYS A 92 1.17 7.62 -11.86
N ASP A 93 1.65 8.30 -12.90
CA ASP A 93 0.80 8.81 -13.99
C ASP A 93 0.14 7.65 -14.74
N ARG A 94 0.85 6.53 -14.91
CA ARG A 94 0.30 5.30 -15.47
C ARG A 94 -0.82 4.71 -14.61
N ILE A 95 -0.60 4.58 -13.30
CA ILE A 95 -1.64 4.11 -12.35
C ILE A 95 -2.89 4.99 -12.45
N LYS A 96 -2.72 6.32 -12.54
CA LYS A 96 -3.84 7.26 -12.68
C LYS A 96 -4.58 7.07 -13.99
N ALA A 97 -3.86 6.89 -15.10
CA ALA A 97 -4.45 6.65 -16.41
C ALA A 97 -5.24 5.33 -16.45
N ASP A 98 -4.66 4.26 -15.89
CA ASP A 98 -5.31 2.95 -15.80
C ASP A 98 -6.58 3.03 -14.94
N LEU A 99 -6.53 3.75 -13.81
CA LEU A 99 -7.69 3.97 -12.96
C LEU A 99 -8.79 4.81 -13.64
N ALA A 100 -8.41 5.87 -14.35
CA ALA A 100 -9.37 6.66 -15.12
C ALA A 100 -10.05 5.82 -16.22
N ALA A 101 -9.31 4.90 -16.84
CA ALA A 101 -9.84 4.00 -17.86
C ALA A 101 -10.83 2.96 -17.31
N LEU A 102 -10.77 2.62 -16.02
CA LEU A 102 -11.75 1.74 -15.36
C LEU A 102 -13.15 2.37 -15.28
N LYS A 103 -13.26 3.70 -15.38
CA LYS A 103 -14.52 4.46 -15.25
C LYS A 103 -15.30 4.20 -13.95
N GLN A 104 -14.61 3.71 -12.93
CA GLN A 104 -15.16 3.46 -11.59
C GLN A 104 -14.04 3.61 -10.54
N PRO A 105 -14.37 3.96 -9.28
CA PRO A 105 -13.38 3.99 -8.22
C PRO A 105 -12.74 2.61 -8.01
N LEU A 106 -11.44 2.60 -7.72
CA LEU A 106 -10.73 1.37 -7.39
C LEU A 106 -11.21 0.86 -6.04
N LEU A 107 -11.54 -0.42 -5.95
CA LEU A 107 -11.84 -1.08 -4.69
C LEU A 107 -10.59 -1.17 -3.79
N ILE A 108 -10.78 -0.90 -2.50
CA ILE A 108 -9.88 -1.36 -1.44
C ILE A 108 -10.54 -2.57 -0.76
N ASP A 109 -9.89 -3.72 -0.82
CA ASP A 109 -10.34 -5.00 -0.27
C ASP A 109 -9.65 -5.31 1.06
N TYR A 110 -10.26 -6.14 1.91
CA TYR A 110 -9.66 -6.61 3.16
C TYR A 110 -8.85 -7.89 2.91
N ASP A 111 -7.52 -7.91 3.04
CA ASP A 111 -6.70 -9.15 2.92
C ASP A 111 -7.05 -10.12 1.76
N HIS A 112 -7.49 -9.60 0.59
CA HIS A 112 -8.04 -10.37 -0.53
C HIS A 112 -9.38 -11.08 -0.29
N HIS A 113 -10.26 -10.52 0.55
CA HIS A 113 -11.56 -11.09 0.88
C HIS A 113 -12.42 -11.34 -0.36
N SER A 114 -12.41 -10.42 -1.32
CA SER A 114 -13.18 -10.55 -2.57
C SER A 114 -12.79 -11.77 -3.39
N TRP A 115 -11.50 -12.15 -3.39
CA TRP A 115 -11.01 -13.36 -4.05
C TRP A 115 -11.55 -14.61 -3.36
N HIS A 116 -11.47 -14.67 -2.03
CA HIS A 116 -11.87 -15.83 -1.26
C HIS A 116 -13.39 -15.97 -1.07
N ALA A 117 -14.15 -14.89 -1.24
CA ALA A 117 -15.60 -14.86 -1.08
C ALA A 117 -16.31 -15.89 -1.96
N LYS A 118 -15.86 -16.02 -3.22
CA LYS A 118 -16.44 -16.97 -4.18
C LYS A 118 -16.23 -18.43 -3.78
N GLU A 119 -15.06 -18.74 -3.23
CA GLU A 119 -14.70 -20.11 -2.83
C GLU A 119 -15.32 -20.50 -1.48
N ARG A 120 -15.46 -19.53 -0.57
CA ARG A 120 -15.85 -19.78 0.83
C ARG A 120 -17.30 -19.40 1.15
N GLY A 121 -18.04 -18.85 0.19
CA GLY A 121 -19.47 -18.60 0.31
C GLY A 121 -19.87 -17.45 1.25
N PHE A 122 -18.95 -16.52 1.53
CA PHE A 122 -19.25 -15.31 2.31
C PHE A 122 -19.40 -14.08 1.40
N LYS A 123 -20.07 -13.03 1.90
CA LYS A 123 -20.23 -11.76 1.19
C LYS A 123 -18.92 -10.96 1.22
N ALA A 124 -18.38 -10.60 0.06
CA ALA A 124 -17.27 -9.66 -0.03
C ALA A 124 -17.74 -8.25 0.40
N LEU A 125 -17.04 -7.65 1.36
CA LEU A 125 -17.26 -6.28 1.82
C LEU A 125 -16.10 -5.41 1.35
N ALA A 126 -16.41 -4.19 0.89
CA ALA A 126 -15.41 -3.21 0.54
C ALA A 126 -14.87 -2.53 1.81
N ALA A 127 -13.56 -2.33 1.90
CA ALA A 127 -12.97 -1.48 2.93
C ALA A 127 -13.14 0.00 2.56
N GLY A 128 -13.00 0.33 1.28
CA GLY A 128 -13.14 1.68 0.78
C GLY A 128 -12.86 1.75 -0.71
N TRP A 129 -12.67 2.97 -1.21
CA TRP A 129 -12.40 3.23 -2.62
C TRP A 129 -11.35 4.31 -2.83
N VAL A 130 -10.66 4.26 -3.96
CA VAL A 130 -9.75 5.32 -4.42
C VAL A 130 -10.16 5.79 -5.80
N LYS A 131 -10.29 7.11 -5.99
CA LYS A 131 -10.54 7.75 -7.28
C LYS A 131 -9.22 8.27 -7.89
N PRO A 132 -9.14 8.50 -9.21
CA PRO A 132 -7.93 9.05 -9.85
C PRO A 132 -7.40 10.34 -9.21
N GLU A 133 -8.30 11.18 -8.69
CA GLU A 133 -7.97 12.45 -8.02
C GLU A 133 -7.33 12.21 -6.65
N GLY A 134 -7.65 11.09 -6.02
CA GLY A 134 -7.06 10.63 -4.76
C GLY A 134 -5.74 9.90 -4.94
N ILE A 135 -4.98 10.17 -6.01
CA ILE A 135 -3.62 9.63 -6.24
C ILE A 135 -2.66 10.77 -6.58
N GLU A 136 -1.56 10.84 -5.83
CA GLU A 136 -0.57 11.91 -5.94
C GLU A 136 0.86 11.36 -5.88
N TRP A 137 1.72 11.87 -6.75
CA TRP A 137 3.17 11.69 -6.64
C TRP A 137 3.75 12.82 -5.79
N ARG A 138 4.48 12.44 -4.73
CA ARG A 138 5.25 13.37 -3.91
C ARG A 138 6.73 13.14 -4.17
N GLU A 139 7.40 14.18 -4.69
CA GLU A 139 8.79 14.09 -5.12
C GLU A 139 9.71 13.60 -4.01
N GLY A 140 10.59 12.65 -4.34
CA GLY A 140 11.47 11.98 -3.37
C GLY A 140 10.79 11.05 -2.35
N GLN A 141 9.46 11.09 -2.20
CA GLN A 141 8.72 10.30 -1.21
C GLN A 141 8.03 9.08 -1.83
N GLY A 142 7.29 9.26 -2.93
CA GLY A 142 6.61 8.17 -3.62
C GLY A 142 5.17 8.48 -4.03
N ILE A 143 4.36 7.43 -4.13
CA ILE A 143 2.95 7.49 -4.49
C ILE A 143 2.13 7.51 -3.20
N PHE A 144 1.23 8.49 -3.10
CA PHE A 144 0.27 8.65 -2.03
C PHE A 144 -1.13 8.49 -2.59
N VAL A 145 -2.03 7.98 -1.74
CA VAL A 145 -3.45 7.85 -2.06
C VAL A 145 -4.32 8.44 -0.95
N LYS A 146 -5.51 8.88 -1.31
CA LYS A 146 -6.54 9.38 -0.40
C LYS A 146 -7.79 8.50 -0.51
N PRO A 147 -7.89 7.46 0.33
CA PRO A 147 -9.04 6.57 0.35
C PRO A 147 -10.33 7.23 0.87
N GLU A 148 -11.45 6.83 0.28
CA GLU A 148 -12.78 7.00 0.84
C GLU A 148 -13.14 5.72 1.62
N TRP A 149 -12.91 5.73 2.93
CA TRP A 149 -13.16 4.58 3.81
C TRP A 149 -14.65 4.38 4.09
N THR A 150 -15.07 3.12 4.20
CA THR A 150 -16.36 2.80 4.82
C THR A 150 -16.32 3.10 6.32
N PRO A 151 -17.46 3.36 6.99
CA PRO A 151 -17.48 3.54 8.45
C PRO A 151 -16.89 2.34 9.21
N GLN A 152 -17.12 1.13 8.70
CA GLN A 152 -16.57 -0.09 9.27
C GLN A 152 -15.04 -0.15 9.13
N ALA A 153 -14.50 0.15 7.95
CA ALA A 153 -13.05 0.20 7.74
C ALA A 153 -12.40 1.28 8.61
N GLN A 154 -13.02 2.45 8.72
CA GLN A 154 -12.53 3.52 9.57
C GLN A 154 -12.43 3.05 11.03
N LYS A 155 -13.48 2.40 11.55
CA LYS A 155 -13.45 1.81 12.89
C LYS A 155 -12.32 0.79 13.05
N HIS A 156 -12.16 -0.11 12.09
CA HIS A 156 -11.07 -1.10 12.08
C HIS A 156 -9.67 -0.47 12.08
N ILE A 157 -9.51 0.66 11.39
CA ILE A 157 -8.26 1.44 11.35
C ILE A 157 -8.03 2.14 12.69
N ASP A 158 -9.06 2.78 13.25
CA ASP A 158 -9.02 3.49 14.53
C ASP A 158 -8.69 2.52 15.68
N ASP A 159 -9.29 1.34 15.68
CA ASP A 159 -9.03 0.25 16.62
C ASP A 159 -7.69 -0.47 16.36
N ARG A 160 -6.99 -0.11 15.28
CA ARG A 160 -5.71 -0.67 14.85
C ARG A 160 -5.74 -2.17 14.51
N GLU A 161 -6.93 -2.71 14.22
CA GLU A 161 -7.11 -4.07 13.71
C GLU A 161 -6.55 -4.18 12.29
N TYR A 162 -6.69 -3.11 11.50
CA TYR A 162 -6.07 -2.96 10.20
C TYR A 162 -5.15 -1.75 10.21
N ALA A 163 -3.89 -1.94 9.86
CA ALA A 163 -2.86 -0.93 10.07
C ALA A 163 -2.03 -0.62 8.83
N TYR A 164 -2.32 -1.26 7.71
CA TYR A 164 -1.45 -1.27 6.55
C TYR A 164 -2.25 -1.19 5.25
N LEU A 165 -1.77 -0.39 4.30
CA LEU A 165 -2.30 -0.32 2.94
C LEU A 165 -1.27 -0.87 1.95
N SER A 166 -1.67 -1.83 1.10
CA SER A 166 -0.80 -2.48 0.10
C SER A 166 -1.35 -2.34 -1.32
N ALA A 167 -0.44 -2.28 -2.28
CA ALA A 167 -0.74 -2.37 -3.71
C ALA A 167 -0.54 -3.79 -4.29
N PHE A 168 -0.09 -4.76 -3.48
CA PHE A 168 0.31 -6.11 -3.90
C PHE A 168 -0.22 -7.21 -3.01
#